data_AF-A0A5C3NMU1-F1
#
_entry.id   AF-A0A5C3NMU1-F1
#
_cell.length_a   1.000
_cell.length_b   1.000
_cell.length_c   1.000
_cell.angle_alpha   90.00
_cell.angle_beta   90.00
_cell.angle_gamma   90.00
#
_symmetry.space_group_name_H-M   'P 1'
#
loop_
_entity.id
_entity.type
_entity.pdbx_description
1 polymer ?
#
loop_
_entity_poly.entity_id
_entity_poly.type
_entity_poly.pdbx_seq_one_letter_code
_entity_poly.pdbx_strand_id
1 'polypeptide(L)'
;MATRNLTFKSTNLGDNVTLMLCFTPPTPRLFVDQFPIAWKVTTLAATGRSSLNATWTANLGFSATQVGQGSIVTAGNYTPIQVGQTTTLLLDQTARPPVQHWTDPKALSGVTTVQAVNGTGGPAGIGLGFITDLNKPTEDMSVALTWPN
;
A
#
# COMPACT_ATOMS: atom_id res chain seq x y z
N MET A 1 -5.38 16.07 -7.58
CA MET A 1 -5.32 15.26 -6.34
C MET A 1 -4.29 15.85 -5.39
N ALA A 2 -4.48 15.70 -4.09
CA ALA A 2 -3.57 16.25 -3.10
C ALA A 2 -2.37 15.31 -2.89
N THR A 3 -1.17 15.84 -3.07
CA THR A 3 0.08 15.23 -2.59
C THR A 3 0.53 16.00 -1.35
N ARG A 4 1.04 15.28 -0.34
CA ARG A 4 1.58 15.87 0.88
C ARG A 4 2.94 15.26 1.19
N ASN A 5 3.96 16.11 1.30
CA ASN A 5 5.30 15.69 1.70
C ASN A 5 5.46 15.94 3.20
N LEU A 6 5.71 14.89 3.95
CA LEU A 6 5.92 14.92 5.39
C LEU A 6 7.41 14.70 5.65
N THR A 7 8.02 15.65 6.37
CA THR A 7 9.43 15.56 6.78
C THR A 7 9.50 15.56 8.30
N PHE A 8 10.08 14.50 8.86
CA PHE A 8 10.36 14.38 10.28
C PHE A 8 11.86 14.38 10.48
N LYS A 9 12.35 15.20 11.40
CA LYS A 9 13.77 15.27 11.77
C LYS A 9 13.88 15.26 13.28
N SER A 10 14.92 14.58 13.78
CA SER A 10 15.26 14.63 15.20
C SER A 10 16.76 14.80 15.39
N THR A 11 17.15 15.27 16.56
CA THR A 11 18.55 15.33 17.00
C THR A 11 18.59 15.02 18.48
N ASN A 12 19.32 13.96 18.86
CA ASN A 12 19.53 13.55 20.26
C ASN A 12 18.22 13.45 21.06
N LEU A 13 17.35 12.51 20.70
CA LEU A 13 16.07 12.27 21.37
C LEU A 13 16.19 11.79 22.83
N GLY A 14 17.36 11.29 23.23
CA GLY A 14 17.60 10.72 24.56
C GLY A 14 17.16 9.25 24.69
N ASP A 15 16.22 8.81 23.84
CA ASP A 15 15.83 7.41 23.70
C ASP A 15 15.40 7.11 22.24
N ASN A 16 15.39 5.83 21.86
CA ASN A 16 14.92 5.39 20.55
C ASN A 16 13.40 5.55 20.48
N VAL A 17 12.91 6.29 19.48
CA VAL A 17 11.49 6.55 19.29
C VAL A 17 11.03 5.95 17.97
N THR A 18 10.04 5.06 18.02
CA THR A 18 9.38 4.56 16.81
C THR A 18 8.26 5.52 16.39
N LEU A 19 8.39 6.09 15.19
CA LEU A 19 7.35 6.87 14.54
C LEU A 19 6.61 5.97 13.55
N MET A 20 5.29 5.82 13.75
CA MET A 20 4.40 5.11 12.86
C MET A 20 3.36 6.07 12.26
N LEU A 21 3.41 6.23 10.94
CA LEU A 21 2.36 6.88 10.16
C LEU A 21 1.32 5.84 9.79
N CYS A 22 0.04 6.15 10.01
CA CYS A 22 -1.04 5.20 9.82
C CYS A 22 -2.31 5.86 9.27
N PHE A 23 -3.18 5.04 8.69
CA PHE A 23 -4.51 5.46 8.23
C PHE A 23 -5.58 4.93 9.18
N THR A 24 -6.46 5.83 9.59
CA THR A 24 -7.67 5.51 10.33
C THR A 24 -8.81 6.41 9.88
N PRO A 25 -10.03 5.88 9.77
CA PRO A 25 -11.24 6.68 9.86
C PRO A 25 -11.19 7.60 11.09
N PRO A 26 -11.79 8.81 11.02
CA PRO A 26 -11.87 9.69 12.17
C PRO A 26 -12.67 9.02 13.29
N THR A 27 -12.01 8.72 14.41
CA THR A 27 -12.65 8.10 15.57
C THR A 27 -11.98 8.55 16.87
N PRO A 28 -12.75 8.83 17.94
CA PRO A 28 -12.19 9.09 19.26
C PRO A 28 -11.71 7.81 19.97
N ARG A 29 -11.99 6.62 19.41
CA ARG A 29 -11.69 5.31 20.02
C ARG A 29 -10.60 4.54 19.27
N LEU A 30 -9.59 5.27 18.78
CA LEU A 30 -8.41 4.69 18.15
C LEU A 30 -7.72 3.71 19.12
N PHE A 31 -7.30 2.55 18.62
CA PHE A 31 -6.71 1.43 19.38
C PHE A 31 -7.64 0.69 20.36
N VAL A 32 -8.92 1.08 20.47
CA VAL A 32 -9.91 0.33 21.27
C VAL A 32 -10.81 -0.49 20.36
N ASP A 33 -11.54 0.18 19.47
CA ASP A 33 -12.46 -0.49 18.53
C ASP A 33 -11.87 -0.56 17.12
N GLN A 34 -10.81 0.20 16.87
CA GLN A 34 -10.22 0.37 15.55
C GLN A 34 -8.70 0.38 15.62
N PHE A 35 -8.10 -0.58 14.93
CA PHE A 35 -6.66 -0.63 14.74
C PHE A 35 -6.30 0.06 13.43
N PRO A 36 -5.43 1.08 13.47
CA PRO A 36 -5.07 1.81 12.26
C PRO A 36 -4.18 0.96 11.35
N ILE A 37 -4.27 1.19 10.04
CA ILE A 37 -3.41 0.52 9.06
C ILE A 37 -2.08 1.26 9.03
N ALA A 38 -1.00 0.58 9.42
CA ALA A 38 0.34 1.15 9.34
C ALA A 38 0.73 1.40 7.88
N TRP A 39 1.26 2.59 7.60
CA TRP A 39 1.68 3.01 6.27
C TRP A 39 3.20 3.15 6.17
N LYS A 40 3.82 3.85 7.12
CA LYS A 40 5.28 3.96 7.23
C LYS A 40 5.67 3.83 8.68
N VAL A 41 6.70 3.05 8.96
CA VAL A 41 7.27 2.88 10.29
C VAL A 41 8.76 3.17 10.20
N THR A 42 9.27 3.97 11.14
CA THR A 42 10.70 4.22 11.26
C THR A 42 11.07 4.35 12.73
N THR A 43 12.31 4.00 13.07
CA THR A 43 12.86 4.25 14.39
C THR A 43 13.83 5.41 14.29
N LEU A 44 13.54 6.49 15.03
CA LEU A 44 14.41 7.62 15.21
C LEU A 44 15.35 7.33 16.39
N ALA A 45 16.66 7.49 16.17
CA ALA A 45 17.66 7.09 17.15
C ALA A 45 17.73 8.05 18.36
N ALA A 46 18.08 7.48 19.52
CA ALA A 46 18.32 8.20 20.78
C ALA A 46 19.40 9.28 20.66
N THR A 47 20.45 9.00 19.90
CA THR A 47 21.60 9.89 19.70
C THR A 47 21.86 10.11 18.21
N GLY A 48 22.39 11.27 17.86
CA GLY A 48 22.66 11.65 16.48
C GLY A 48 21.43 12.25 15.78
N ARG A 49 21.51 12.35 14.45
CA ARG A 49 20.45 12.94 13.61
C ARG A 49 19.68 11.84 12.90
N SER A 50 18.36 11.87 13.00
CA SER A 50 17.47 11.00 12.21
C SER A 50 16.57 11.83 11.30
N SER A 51 16.17 11.26 10.16
CA SER A 51 15.25 11.88 9.23
C SER A 51 14.34 10.84 8.59
N LEU A 52 13.06 11.18 8.44
CA LEU A 52 12.09 10.44 7.63
C LEU A 52 11.43 11.40 6.65
N ASN A 53 11.40 11.00 5.37
CA ASN A 53 10.58 11.63 4.36
C ASN A 53 9.47 10.65 3.95
N ALA A 54 8.22 11.10 3.99
CA ALA A 54 7.08 10.33 3.54
C ALA A 54 6.23 11.16 2.60
N THR A 55 5.92 10.63 1.42
CA THR A 55 5.07 11.28 0.43
C THR A 55 3.72 10.61 0.43
N TRP A 56 2.70 11.32 0.91
CA TRP A 56 1.32 10.87 0.86
C TRP A 56 0.66 11.30 -0.45
N THR A 57 -0.08 10.38 -1.07
CA THR A 57 -0.93 10.65 -2.23
C THR A 57 -2.31 10.02 -2.02
N ALA A 58 -3.31 10.54 -2.72
CA ALA A 58 -4.65 9.94 -2.78
C ALA A 58 -4.78 8.86 -3.88
N ASN A 59 -3.69 8.54 -4.59
CA ASN A 59 -3.72 7.53 -5.65
C ASN A 59 -3.60 6.15 -5.01
N LEU A 60 -4.64 5.33 -5.13
CA LEU A 60 -4.62 3.95 -4.66
C LEU A 60 -4.22 3.01 -5.80
N GLY A 61 -3.66 1.86 -5.41
CA GLY A 61 -3.39 0.77 -6.35
C GLY A 61 -3.57 -0.59 -5.70
N PHE A 62 -3.97 -1.57 -6.50
CA PHE A 62 -3.83 -2.98 -6.13
C PHE A 62 -2.54 -3.53 -6.72
N SER A 63 -1.81 -4.35 -5.96
CA SER A 63 -0.60 -5.01 -6.41
C SER A 63 -0.68 -6.51 -6.20
N ALA A 64 -0.09 -7.28 -7.11
CA ALA A 64 0.24 -8.66 -6.79
C ALA A 64 1.34 -8.65 -5.72
N THR A 65 1.17 -9.38 -4.63
CA THR A 65 2.17 -9.42 -3.55
C THR A 65 2.71 -10.83 -3.41
N GLN A 66 4.03 -10.91 -3.31
CA GLN A 66 4.73 -12.14 -2.96
C GLN A 66 5.20 -11.98 -1.52
N VAL A 67 4.62 -12.76 -0.62
CA VAL A 67 5.10 -12.79 0.78
C VAL A 67 6.21 -13.81 0.84
N GLY A 68 7.46 -13.35 0.93
CA GLY A 68 8.65 -14.19 1.08
C GLY A 68 9.29 -13.98 2.44
N GLN A 69 9.36 -15.02 3.28
CA GLN A 69 10.03 -15.02 4.59
C GLN A 69 9.71 -13.80 5.48
N GLY A 70 8.43 -13.43 5.60
CA GLY A 70 7.99 -12.30 6.45
C GLY A 70 8.26 -10.91 5.87
N SER A 71 8.91 -10.81 4.70
CA SER A 71 9.00 -9.58 3.93
C SER A 71 7.86 -9.51 2.91
N ILE A 72 7.15 -8.39 2.89
CA ILE A 72 6.24 -8.06 1.80
C ILE A 72 7.12 -7.68 0.61
N VAL A 73 7.22 -8.57 -0.38
CA VAL A 73 7.81 -8.22 -1.68
C VAL A 73 6.65 -7.77 -2.55
N THR A 74 6.57 -6.47 -2.82
CA THR A 74 5.67 -5.95 -3.86
C THR A 74 6.10 -6.59 -5.17
N ALA A 75 5.26 -7.45 -5.76
CA ALA A 75 5.53 -7.90 -7.11
C ALA A 75 5.31 -6.71 -8.05
N GLY A 76 6.14 -6.56 -9.08
CA GLY A 76 6.18 -5.38 -9.95
C GLY A 76 4.89 -5.06 -10.72
N ASN A 77 3.83 -5.88 -10.57
CA ASN A 77 2.59 -5.75 -11.31
C ASN A 77 1.50 -5.17 -10.38
N TYR A 78 1.15 -3.91 -10.64
CA TYR A 78 0.09 -3.20 -9.94
C TYR A 78 -0.84 -2.50 -10.95
N THR A 79 -2.02 -2.11 -10.47
CA THR A 79 -2.98 -1.32 -11.24
C THR A 79 -3.52 -0.18 -10.36
N PRO A 80 -3.54 1.07 -10.86
CA PRO A 80 -4.24 2.16 -10.18
C PRO A 80 -5.73 1.84 -10.02
N ILE A 81 -6.33 2.24 -8.91
CA ILE A 81 -7.75 1.99 -8.63
C ILE A 81 -8.39 3.22 -7.99
N GLN A 82 -9.63 3.53 -8.36
CA GLN A 82 -10.41 4.61 -7.75
C GLN A 82 -11.58 4.05 -6.94
N VAL A 83 -12.03 4.80 -5.95
CA VAL A 83 -13.23 4.47 -5.17
C VAL A 83 -14.41 4.26 -6.12
N GLY A 84 -15.19 3.19 -5.90
CA GLY A 84 -16.27 2.81 -6.81
C GLY A 84 -15.79 2.04 -8.04
N GLN A 85 -14.58 1.47 -8.03
CA GLN A 85 -14.07 0.61 -9.10
C GLN A 85 -13.72 -0.79 -8.60
N THR A 86 -13.70 -1.73 -9.56
CA THR A 86 -13.27 -3.11 -9.37
C THR A 86 -12.26 -3.53 -10.44
N THR A 87 -11.35 -4.42 -10.09
CA THR A 87 -10.37 -5.04 -10.98
C THR A 87 -10.19 -6.52 -10.60
N THR A 88 -9.63 -7.32 -11.50
CA THR A 88 -9.39 -8.75 -11.29
C THR A 88 -7.92 -9.08 -11.48
N LEU A 89 -7.34 -9.83 -10.53
CA LEU A 89 -6.03 -10.43 -10.66
C LEU A 89 -6.16 -11.75 -11.42
N LEU A 90 -5.43 -11.88 -12.51
CA LEU A 90 -5.40 -13.08 -13.35
C LEU A 90 -3.99 -13.67 -13.39
N LEU A 91 -3.91 -14.94 -13.76
CA LEU A 91 -2.64 -15.63 -13.99
C LEU A 91 -2.53 -15.91 -15.49
N ASP A 92 -1.55 -15.30 -16.15
CA ASP A 92 -1.21 -15.66 -17.53
C ASP A 92 -0.39 -16.95 -17.53
N GLN A 93 -1.03 -18.04 -17.92
CA GLN A 93 -0.41 -19.36 -18.05
C GLN A 93 0.31 -19.56 -19.39
N THR A 94 0.15 -18.64 -20.34
CA THR A 94 0.83 -18.69 -21.63
C THR A 94 2.26 -18.16 -21.54
N ALA A 95 2.52 -17.22 -20.61
CA ALA A 95 3.84 -16.75 -20.26
C ALA A 95 4.69 -17.83 -19.53
N ARG A 96 6.01 -17.80 -19.73
CA ARG A 96 6.96 -18.69 -19.03
C ARG A 96 8.07 -17.89 -18.34
N PRO A 97 8.13 -17.86 -16.98
CA PRO A 97 7.17 -18.48 -16.05
C PRO A 97 5.79 -17.80 -16.11
N PRO A 98 4.71 -18.44 -15.60
CA PRO A 98 3.41 -17.79 -15.47
C PRO A 98 3.50 -16.48 -14.67
N VAL A 99 2.81 -15.45 -15.13
CA VAL A 99 2.87 -14.10 -14.53
C VAL A 99 1.47 -13.62 -14.18
N GLN A 100 1.34 -13.07 -12.97
CA GLN A 100 0.10 -12.44 -12.53
C GLN A 100 -0.07 -11.07 -13.17
N HIS A 101 -1.28 -10.72 -13.61
CA HIS A 101 -1.57 -9.40 -14.17
C HIS A 101 -2.98 -8.93 -13.77
N TRP A 102 -3.21 -7.63 -13.87
CA TRP A 102 -4.49 -7.01 -13.51
C TRP A 102 -5.28 -6.66 -14.76
N THR A 103 -6.59 -6.84 -14.70
CA THR A 103 -7.50 -6.25 -15.70
C THR A 103 -7.60 -4.74 -15.52
N ASP A 104 -8.00 -4.02 -16.58
CA ASP A 104 -8.34 -2.61 -16.45
C ASP A 104 -9.46 -2.40 -15.41
N PRO A 105 -9.31 -1.40 -14.51
CA PRO A 105 -10.37 -1.02 -13.60
C PRO A 105 -11.66 -0.66 -14.31
N LYS A 106 -12.78 -1.12 -13.74
CA LYS A 106 -14.14 -0.85 -14.23
C LYS A 106 -15.02 -0.36 -13.11
N ALA A 107 -16.00 0.47 -13.46
CA ALA A 107 -16.93 1.03 -12.49
C ALA A 107 -17.72 -0.09 -11.78
N LEU A 108 -17.86 0.05 -10.47
CA LEU A 108 -18.67 -0.79 -9.60
C LEU A 108 -19.72 0.12 -8.96
N SER A 109 -20.98 -0.03 -9.39
CA SER A 109 -22.06 0.85 -8.96
C SER A 109 -22.47 0.63 -7.51
N GLY A 110 -22.82 1.71 -6.82
CA GLY A 110 -23.41 1.66 -5.47
C GLY A 110 -22.43 1.35 -4.33
N VAL A 111 -21.12 1.41 -4.57
CA VAL A 111 -20.11 1.17 -3.52
C VAL A 111 -19.20 2.37 -3.29
N THR A 112 -18.80 2.55 -2.04
CA THR A 112 -17.82 3.57 -1.60
C THR A 112 -16.44 2.97 -1.33
N THR A 113 -16.20 1.76 -1.81
CA THR A 113 -14.95 1.00 -1.61
C THR A 113 -14.24 0.79 -2.95
N VAL A 114 -12.98 0.34 -2.88
CA VAL A 114 -12.27 -0.26 -3.99
C VAL A 114 -12.38 -1.79 -3.88
N GLN A 115 -12.41 -2.51 -4.99
CA GLN A 115 -12.49 -3.97 -4.98
C GLN A 115 -11.44 -4.61 -5.90
N ALA A 116 -10.82 -5.67 -5.40
CA ALA A 116 -10.02 -6.60 -6.19
C ALA A 116 -10.62 -8.00 -6.10
N VAL A 117 -10.67 -8.71 -7.22
CA VAL A 117 -11.14 -10.10 -7.31
C VAL A 117 -9.95 -11.00 -7.64
N ASN A 118 -9.76 -12.08 -6.88
CA ASN A 118 -8.79 -13.12 -7.23
C ASN A 118 -9.41 -14.04 -8.29
N GLY A 119 -8.96 -13.91 -9.54
CA GLY A 119 -9.33 -14.76 -10.68
C GLY A 119 -8.21 -15.71 -11.13
N THR A 120 -7.18 -15.94 -10.29
CA THR A 120 -6.01 -16.75 -10.66
C THR A 120 -6.26 -18.27 -10.64
N GLY A 121 -7.40 -18.72 -10.10
CA GLY A 121 -7.74 -20.13 -9.96
C GLY A 121 -7.14 -20.82 -8.72
N GLY A 122 -6.42 -20.09 -7.87
CA GLY A 122 -5.88 -20.56 -6.60
C GLY A 122 -5.54 -19.40 -5.65
N PRO A 123 -4.98 -19.68 -4.46
CA PRO A 123 -4.61 -18.63 -3.52
C PRO A 123 -3.58 -17.65 -4.11
N ALA A 124 -3.81 -16.35 -3.93
CA ALA A 124 -2.91 -15.29 -4.38
C ALA A 124 -2.83 -14.15 -3.35
N GLY A 125 -1.63 -13.59 -3.16
CA GLY A 125 -1.44 -12.41 -2.33
C GLY A 125 -1.87 -11.14 -3.07
N ILE A 126 -2.88 -10.44 -2.55
CA ILE A 126 -3.31 -9.14 -3.06
C ILE A 126 -2.92 -8.04 -2.06
N GLY A 127 -2.20 -7.04 -2.54
CA GLY A 127 -1.82 -5.85 -1.80
C GLY A 127 -2.67 -4.64 -2.17
N LEU A 128 -3.01 -3.81 -1.19
CA LEU A 128 -3.56 -2.47 -1.37
C LEU A 128 -2.58 -1.45 -0.82
N GLY A 129 -2.42 -0.32 -1.49
CA GLY A 129 -1.50 0.73 -1.07
C GLY A 129 -1.61 1.99 -1.92
N PHE A 130 -0.52 2.76 -1.95
CA PHE A 130 -0.50 4.10 -2.50
C PHE A 130 0.54 4.24 -3.60
N ILE A 131 0.15 4.94 -4.67
CA ILE A 131 1.00 5.21 -5.82
C ILE A 131 1.57 6.63 -5.72
N THR A 132 2.88 6.74 -5.63
CA THR A 132 3.58 8.03 -5.79
C THR A 132 3.85 8.29 -7.26
N ASP A 133 3.76 9.55 -7.68
CA ASP A 133 4.14 9.96 -9.05
C ASP A 133 3.45 9.21 -10.21
N LEU A 134 2.17 8.85 -10.03
CA LEU A 134 1.34 8.21 -11.06
C LEU A 134 1.48 8.88 -12.45
N ASN A 135 1.70 8.05 -13.46
CA ASN A 135 2.01 8.34 -14.87
C ASN A 135 3.36 9.06 -15.11
N LYS A 136 4.34 8.91 -14.20
CA LYS A 136 5.70 9.46 -14.38
C LYS A 136 6.76 8.36 -14.30
N PRO A 137 7.99 8.62 -14.79
CA PRO A 137 9.10 7.66 -14.66
C PRO A 137 9.48 7.30 -13.22
N THR A 138 9.10 8.14 -12.25
CA THR A 138 9.33 7.92 -10.81
C THR A 138 8.13 7.28 -10.11
N GLU A 139 7.18 6.74 -10.88
CA GLU A 139 6.01 6.06 -10.32
C GLU A 139 6.44 4.85 -9.49
N ASP A 140 5.92 4.78 -8.27
CA ASP A 140 6.19 3.67 -7.36
C ASP A 140 4.95 3.34 -6.53
N MET A 141 4.80 2.05 -6.23
CA MET A 141 3.67 1.52 -5.48
C MET A 141 4.12 1.01 -4.10
N SER A 142 3.72 1.74 -3.06
CA SER A 142 3.95 1.37 -1.67
C SER A 142 2.74 0.61 -1.10
N VAL A 143 2.87 -0.70 -0.92
CA VAL A 143 1.85 -1.56 -0.30
C VAL A 143 1.71 -1.23 1.19
N ALA A 144 0.47 -1.06 1.65
CA ALA A 144 0.14 -0.79 3.06
C ALA A 144 -0.62 -1.95 3.72
N LEU A 145 -1.38 -2.71 2.94
CA LEU A 145 -2.14 -3.88 3.40
C LEU A 145 -1.92 -5.04 2.45
N THR A 146 -1.70 -6.24 2.97
CA THR A 146 -1.68 -7.48 2.19
C THR A 146 -2.73 -8.44 2.70
N TRP A 147 -3.37 -9.13 1.77
CA TRP A 147 -4.35 -10.16 2.07
C TRP A 147 -4.00 -11.44 1.31
N PRO A 148 -3.80 -12.58 2.01
CA PRO A 148 -3.78 -13.89 1.35
C PRO A 148 -5.22 -14.24 0.96
N ASN A 149 -5.52 -14.23 -0.34
CA ASN A 149 -6.86 -14.47 -0.88
C ASN A 149 -6.92 -15.83 -1.56
#